data_AF-A0AAU7CB59-F1
#
_entry.id   AF-A0AAU7CB59-F1
#
_cell.length_a   1.000
_cell.length_b   1.000
_cell.length_c   1.000
_cell.angle_alpha   90.00
_cell.angle_beta   90.00
_cell.angle_gamma   90.00
#
_symmetry.space_group_name_H-M   'P 1'
#
loop_
_entity.id
_entity.type
_entity.pdbx_description
1 polymer ?
#
loop_
_entity_poly.entity_id
_entity_poly.type
_entity_poly.pdbx_seq_one_letter_code
_entity_poly.pdbx_strand_id
1 'polypeptide(L)'
;MAQLQNRVRFLVTILLTGLMTGCNDRTPSTHPATPSETLRAVGQRLSRSRSIDDLTTIASKGSRLLAELTPAERDALGRGHLEAEIDRPAIIEVAANPGALPFWLADQGFTATTDSLEVQGERWPLHRKRFEAGKVGLGVNALDRAVAEHYVALFRAEDGGPLSLQVRRPDRWQTVQATEGVSATLDALVPIRQIPAHLSGSILLQVPRELRHATALARGRIWKTHVASSQTPDQVAISFGPNPARDLVWTWRTEPGVTSTALRLAPASSRGDGPADPNAVRQVSGESRLVHSPDLLNDPAIRRHQVRVDQLEPATSYVYSLADGASGGWSPWRTIRTGPERPDHFQFFYLGDAQCGFEGWGRLLDTAHKRHPEAGFMILAGDLVDRGNERTNWDHFFLRAKGVFDTLPLMPCVGNHEYLDQGPRLYTSFFQLPQNGPPEIAPNLVYSFEYGNAFVAVLDSNLALVDRRLARIQAEWLDAALTKTQAAWTFVVFHHPIYASHPSRLNPTLGEDWIPVFDKHHVDFVLQGHDHAYLRTYPMRGNQRVASNAEGTTYVVSVSGEKFCEQDPRDYTEFSLTHVSTYQTIDIEVPSNRLTYRAWNLEGQEVDRLVIQKRSAEAL
;
A
#
# COMPACT_ATOMS: atom_id res chain seq x y z
N MET A 1 -62.53 -0.25 44.85
CA MET A 1 -61.44 -1.02 45.48
C MET A 1 -60.18 -0.76 44.66
N ALA A 2 -59.44 0.30 45.01
CA ALA A 2 -58.09 0.24 45.61
C ALA A 2 -57.00 -0.16 44.59
N GLN A 3 -56.30 0.83 44.00
CA GLN A 3 -54.92 1.30 44.35
C GLN A 3 -53.83 0.46 43.65
N LEU A 4 -53.08 1.00 42.68
CA LEU A 4 -51.74 1.64 42.77
C LEU A 4 -51.33 1.96 41.29
N GLN A 5 -50.56 2.96 40.84
CA GLN A 5 -49.74 4.01 41.44
C GLN A 5 -49.34 5.02 40.31
N ASN A 6 -49.52 6.31 40.56
CA ASN A 6 -48.73 7.51 40.18
C ASN A 6 -47.98 7.62 38.81
N ARG A 7 -48.34 8.56 37.91
CA ARG A 7 -47.99 10.02 37.81
C ARG A 7 -46.67 10.25 37.01
N VAL A 8 -46.44 11.24 36.14
CA VAL A 8 -47.18 12.45 35.71
C VAL A 8 -46.48 13.08 34.47
N ARG A 9 -47.31 13.56 33.53
CA ARG A 9 -47.23 14.73 32.61
C ARG A 9 -45.90 15.13 31.94
N PHE A 10 -46.00 15.42 30.63
CA PHE A 10 -45.60 16.74 30.13
C PHE A 10 -46.58 17.26 29.06
N LEU A 11 -46.84 18.57 29.14
CA LEU A 11 -47.83 19.36 28.42
C LEU A 11 -47.21 19.94 27.14
N VAL A 12 -47.99 19.99 26.06
CA VAL A 12 -47.68 20.70 24.81
C VAL A 12 -48.01 22.19 24.96
N THR A 13 -47.13 23.09 24.53
CA THR A 13 -47.50 24.45 24.09
C THR A 13 -46.54 24.92 22.99
N ILE A 14 -47.14 25.53 21.96
CA ILE A 14 -46.65 25.95 20.65
C ILE A 14 -46.11 27.39 20.72
N LEU A 15 -45.04 27.76 19.99
CA LEU A 15 -45.03 28.79 18.92
C LEU A 15 -43.64 29.14 18.35
N LEU A 16 -43.63 29.21 17.00
CA LEU A 16 -42.73 29.81 16.01
C LEU A 16 -41.58 30.74 16.46
N THR A 17 -40.39 30.59 15.86
CA THR A 17 -39.84 31.45 14.77
C THR A 17 -38.35 31.15 14.47
N GLY A 18 -37.95 31.33 13.21
CA GLY A 18 -36.61 31.83 12.86
C GLY A 18 -35.59 30.85 12.27
N LEU A 19 -35.42 30.89 10.94
CA LEU A 19 -34.19 30.48 10.28
C LEU A 19 -33.00 31.25 10.89
N MET A 20 -31.92 30.54 11.24
CA MET A 20 -30.54 31.04 11.14
C MET A 20 -29.60 29.85 10.90
N THR A 21 -28.76 30.04 9.90
CA THR A 21 -27.64 29.21 9.44
C THR A 21 -26.76 28.70 10.59
N GLY A 22 -26.71 27.39 10.78
CA GLY A 22 -25.74 26.74 11.65
C GLY A 22 -24.37 26.61 10.98
N CYS A 23 -23.49 27.57 11.25
CA CYS A 23 -22.05 27.37 11.12
C CYS A 23 -21.66 26.17 11.99
N ASN A 24 -21.06 25.16 11.37
CA ASN A 24 -20.53 24.00 12.09
C ASN A 24 -19.19 24.42 12.72
N ASP A 25 -19.25 24.91 13.96
CA ASP A 25 -18.08 25.21 14.77
C ASP A 25 -17.28 23.92 15.01
N ARG A 26 -16.16 23.82 14.31
CA ARG A 26 -15.09 22.87 14.64
C ARG A 26 -14.45 23.35 15.93
N THR A 27 -14.70 22.67 17.04
CA THR A 27 -13.79 22.71 18.19
C THR A 27 -12.36 22.49 17.69
N PRO A 28 -11.40 23.40 17.96
CA PRO A 28 -10.02 23.21 17.55
C PRO A 28 -9.48 21.93 18.18
N SER A 29 -8.97 21.00 17.37
CA SER A 29 -8.21 19.88 17.90
C SER A 29 -7.05 20.44 18.71
N THR A 30 -6.90 19.99 19.96
CA THR A 30 -5.83 20.38 20.88
C THR A 30 -4.44 19.86 20.48
N HIS A 31 -4.32 19.28 19.29
CA HIS A 31 -3.06 18.85 18.69
C HIS A 31 -2.65 19.85 17.60
N PRO A 32 -1.38 20.29 17.58
CA PRO A 32 -0.87 21.06 16.45
C PRO A 32 -1.04 20.25 15.16
N ALA A 33 -1.34 20.94 14.06
CA ALA A 33 -1.58 20.31 12.77
C ALA A 33 -0.35 19.50 12.32
N THR A 34 -0.57 18.27 11.85
CA THR A 34 0.48 17.46 11.23
C THR A 34 1.06 18.17 9.99
N PRO A 35 2.26 17.80 9.51
CA PRO A 35 2.80 18.37 8.28
C PRO A 35 1.85 18.20 7.10
N SER A 36 1.18 17.04 7.02
CA SER A 36 0.20 16.74 6.00
C SER A 36 -1.05 17.62 6.08
N GLU A 37 -1.55 17.92 7.27
CA GLU A 37 -2.68 18.86 7.46
C GLU A 37 -2.28 20.30 7.16
N THR A 38 -1.08 20.70 7.58
CA THR A 38 -0.54 22.03 7.30
C THR A 38 -0.46 22.28 5.79
N LEU A 39 0.02 21.31 5.02
CA LEU A 39 0.12 21.45 3.56
C LEU A 39 -1.21 21.44 2.85
N ARG A 40 -2.17 20.70 3.37
CA ARG A 40 -3.55 20.78 2.89
C ARG A 40 -4.07 22.20 3.02
N ALA A 41 -3.87 22.82 4.18
CA ALA A 41 -4.27 24.19 4.42
C ALA A 41 -3.51 25.18 3.50
N VAL A 42 -2.21 24.98 3.28
CA VAL A 42 -1.40 25.76 2.33
C VAL A 42 -1.99 25.67 0.91
N GLY A 43 -2.22 24.46 0.41
CA GLY A 43 -2.77 24.24 -0.93
C GLY A 43 -4.15 24.89 -1.10
N GLN A 44 -5.04 24.70 -0.11
CA GLN A 44 -6.36 25.32 -0.09
C GLN A 44 -6.28 26.86 -0.05
N ARG A 45 -5.39 27.42 0.75
CA ARG A 45 -5.16 28.87 0.81
C ARG A 45 -4.68 29.41 -0.53
N LEU A 46 -3.65 28.81 -1.11
CA LEU A 46 -3.08 29.25 -2.39
C LEU A 46 -4.10 29.10 -3.53
N SER A 47 -4.96 28.08 -3.49
CA SER A 47 -6.00 27.86 -4.51
C SER A 47 -7.05 28.97 -4.62
N ARG A 48 -7.20 29.82 -3.60
CA ARG A 48 -8.13 30.96 -3.63
C ARG A 48 -7.69 32.07 -4.58
N SER A 49 -6.40 32.11 -4.94
CA SER A 49 -5.83 33.21 -5.72
C SER A 49 -4.86 32.77 -6.82
N ARG A 50 -4.68 31.45 -7.02
CA ARG A 50 -3.74 30.88 -8.00
C ARG A 50 -4.48 29.88 -8.89
N SER A 51 -4.08 29.79 -10.15
CA SER A 51 -4.56 28.73 -11.02
C SER A 51 -3.99 27.37 -10.58
N ILE A 52 -4.64 26.28 -10.97
CA ILE A 52 -4.16 24.93 -10.66
C ILE A 52 -2.78 24.67 -11.29
N ASP A 53 -2.50 25.27 -12.45
CA ASP A 53 -1.20 25.14 -13.12
C ASP A 53 -0.09 25.89 -12.36
N ASP A 54 -0.39 27.07 -11.81
CA ASP A 54 0.54 27.78 -10.92
C ASP A 54 0.82 26.95 -9.66
N LEU A 55 -0.22 26.40 -9.06
CA LEU A 55 -0.14 25.54 -7.88
C LEU A 55 0.74 24.30 -8.14
N THR A 56 0.54 23.64 -9.28
CA THR A 56 1.39 22.51 -9.72
C THR A 56 2.85 22.95 -9.89
N THR A 57 3.06 24.14 -10.44
CA THR A 57 4.39 24.72 -10.65
C THR A 57 5.09 25.07 -9.33
N ILE A 58 4.35 25.60 -8.35
CA ILE A 58 4.82 25.87 -6.98
C ILE A 58 5.21 24.55 -6.31
N ALA A 59 4.33 23.55 -6.37
CA ALA A 59 4.57 22.23 -5.83
C ALA A 59 5.65 21.45 -6.58
N SER A 60 6.22 21.90 -7.70
CA SER A 60 7.28 21.12 -8.38
C SER A 60 8.67 21.20 -7.70
N LYS A 61 8.92 22.21 -6.87
CA LYS A 61 10.21 22.45 -6.21
C LYS A 61 10.04 22.98 -4.79
N GLY A 62 10.83 22.47 -3.86
CA GLY A 62 10.71 22.79 -2.44
C GLY A 62 10.97 24.27 -2.17
N SER A 63 11.94 24.87 -2.87
CA SER A 63 12.24 26.30 -2.75
C SER A 63 11.10 27.21 -3.22
N ARG A 64 10.31 26.80 -4.21
CA ARG A 64 9.13 27.56 -4.67
C ARG A 64 8.01 27.48 -3.65
N LEU A 65 7.72 26.29 -3.14
CA LEU A 65 6.74 26.11 -2.07
C LEU A 65 7.15 26.92 -0.82
N LEU A 66 8.42 26.87 -0.43
CA LEU A 66 8.97 27.59 0.72
C LEU A 66 8.69 29.10 0.67
N ALA A 67 8.77 29.70 -0.53
CA ALA A 67 8.55 31.13 -0.76
C ALA A 67 7.07 31.54 -0.63
N GLU A 68 6.14 30.60 -0.73
CA GLU A 68 4.69 30.84 -0.65
C GLU A 68 4.12 30.56 0.76
N LEU A 69 4.94 30.06 1.69
CA LEU A 69 4.55 29.77 3.08
C LEU A 69 4.52 31.03 3.94
N THR A 70 3.47 31.16 4.74
CA THR A 70 3.40 32.15 5.81
C THR A 70 4.31 31.77 6.99
N PRO A 71 4.68 32.71 7.87
CA PRO A 71 5.47 32.39 9.06
C PRO A 71 4.87 31.28 9.94
N ALA A 72 3.54 31.26 10.11
CA ALA A 72 2.85 30.23 10.89
C ALA A 72 2.92 28.84 10.23
N GLU A 73 2.79 28.76 8.91
CA GLU A 73 2.90 27.49 8.19
C GLU A 73 4.34 26.97 8.17
N ARG A 74 5.33 27.86 8.07
CA ARG A 74 6.75 27.50 8.21
C ARG A 74 7.04 26.93 9.59
N ASP A 75 6.54 27.57 10.65
CA ASP A 75 6.71 27.08 12.02
C ASP A 75 6.04 25.71 12.23
N ALA A 76 4.81 25.53 11.74
CA ALA A 76 4.10 24.26 11.83
C ALA A 76 4.84 23.13 11.09
N LEU A 77 5.30 23.35 9.86
CA LEU A 77 6.13 22.38 9.12
C LEU A 77 7.51 22.17 9.74
N GLY A 78 8.02 23.19 10.43
CA GLY A 78 9.28 23.16 11.15
C GLY A 78 9.22 22.40 12.46
N ARG A 79 8.05 22.18 13.07
CA ARG A 79 7.95 21.55 14.41
C ARG A 79 7.04 20.33 14.48
N GLY A 80 6.13 20.16 13.52
CA GLY A 80 5.08 19.15 13.60
C GLY A 80 5.46 17.76 13.07
N HIS A 81 6.68 17.57 12.56
CA HIS A 81 7.07 16.29 11.99
C HIS A 81 7.45 15.27 13.08
N LEU A 82 8.34 15.67 13.98
CA LEU A 82 8.72 14.93 15.15
C LEU A 82 8.27 15.70 16.38
N GLU A 83 7.51 15.07 17.26
CA GLU A 83 7.17 15.60 18.57
C GLU A 83 7.72 14.67 19.64
N ALA A 84 8.49 15.21 20.56
CA ALA A 84 9.03 14.48 21.70
C ALA A 84 8.92 15.31 22.98
N GLU A 85 9.06 14.63 24.12
CA GLU A 85 9.09 15.25 25.44
C GLU A 85 10.38 14.85 26.16
N ILE A 86 11.08 15.85 26.71
CA ILE A 86 12.32 15.69 27.46
C ILE A 86 12.13 16.13 28.91
N ASP A 87 12.75 15.43 29.85
CA ASP A 87 12.57 15.63 31.30
C ASP A 87 13.44 16.76 31.88
N ARG A 88 14.43 17.25 31.14
CA ARG A 88 15.42 18.24 31.58
C ARG A 88 15.99 19.05 30.41
N PRO A 89 16.71 20.16 30.66
CA PRO A 89 17.40 20.90 29.61
C PRO A 89 18.35 20.00 28.80
N ALA A 90 18.26 20.10 27.48
CA ALA A 90 19.01 19.25 26.55
C ALA A 90 19.62 20.06 25.41
N ILE A 91 20.74 19.57 24.91
CA ILE A 91 21.33 19.99 23.65
C ILE A 91 20.89 19.00 22.58
N ILE A 92 20.29 19.52 21.51
CA ILE A 92 19.90 18.73 20.35
C ILE A 92 20.80 19.14 19.20
N GLU A 93 21.43 18.14 18.58
CA GLU A 93 22.30 18.33 17.43
C GLU A 93 21.71 17.59 16.23
N VAL A 94 21.54 18.31 15.13
CA VAL A 94 20.94 17.81 13.88
C VAL A 94 22.02 17.79 12.80
N ALA A 95 22.30 16.61 12.26
CA ALA A 95 23.15 16.44 11.09
C ALA A 95 22.27 16.19 9.86
N ALA A 96 22.59 16.84 8.75
CA ALA A 96 21.90 16.61 7.48
C ALA A 96 22.90 16.79 6.33
N ASN A 97 22.61 16.18 5.18
CA ASN A 97 23.44 16.36 4.00
C ASN A 97 23.50 17.86 3.60
N PRO A 98 24.69 18.41 3.28
CA PRO A 98 24.85 19.82 2.91
C PRO A 98 23.96 20.29 1.76
N GLY A 99 23.67 19.40 0.79
CA GLY A 99 22.81 19.69 -0.37
C GLY A 99 21.32 19.66 -0.06
N ALA A 100 20.91 19.26 1.15
CA ALA A 100 19.52 19.09 1.56
C ALA A 100 19.26 19.52 3.01
N LEU A 101 19.88 20.61 3.47
CA LEU A 101 19.66 21.13 4.82
C LEU A 101 18.17 21.50 5.05
N PRO A 102 17.56 21.03 6.15
CA PRO A 102 16.18 21.41 6.46
C PRO A 102 16.03 22.91 6.69
N PHE A 103 15.05 23.54 6.01
CA PHE A 103 14.82 24.99 6.09
C PHE A 103 14.57 25.49 7.52
N TRP A 104 13.99 24.64 8.36
CA TRP A 104 13.58 24.98 9.72
C TRP A 104 14.74 25.05 10.71
N LEU A 105 15.95 24.58 10.35
CA LEU A 105 17.13 24.72 11.20
C LEU A 105 17.38 26.20 11.51
N ALA A 106 17.44 27.03 10.46
CA ALA A 106 17.61 28.47 10.61
C ALA A 106 16.38 29.11 11.27
N ASP A 107 15.16 28.77 10.83
CA ASP A 107 13.91 29.36 11.37
C ASP A 107 13.75 29.10 12.88
N GLN A 108 14.27 27.98 13.37
CA GLN A 108 14.22 27.63 14.79
C GLN A 108 15.46 28.07 15.57
N GLY A 109 16.44 28.70 14.95
CA GLY A 109 17.65 29.19 15.63
C GLY A 109 18.64 28.08 15.99
N PHE A 110 18.70 26.99 15.21
CA PHE A 110 19.85 26.10 15.26
C PHE A 110 21.08 26.80 14.66
N THR A 111 22.21 26.66 15.32
CA THR A 111 23.48 27.26 14.89
C THR A 111 24.41 26.19 14.32
N ALA A 112 25.01 26.44 13.16
CA ALA A 112 26.02 25.57 12.59
C ALA A 112 27.21 25.41 13.56
N THR A 113 27.74 24.19 13.65
CA THR A 113 28.95 23.87 14.41
C THR A 113 30.12 23.64 13.46
N THR A 114 31.34 23.54 14.01
CA THR A 114 32.52 23.11 13.24
C THR A 114 32.56 21.60 13.02
N ASP A 115 31.71 20.85 13.72
CA ASP A 115 31.68 19.40 13.74
C ASP A 115 30.75 18.83 12.66
N SER A 116 30.92 17.54 12.39
CA SER A 116 30.11 16.80 11.44
C SER A 116 30.01 15.33 11.82
N LEU A 117 28.98 14.65 11.34
CA LEU A 117 28.93 13.19 11.28
C LEU A 117 29.45 12.70 9.92
N GLU A 118 30.04 11.52 9.88
CA GLU A 118 30.23 10.79 8.62
C GLU A 118 29.11 9.74 8.49
N VAL A 119 28.16 9.99 7.59
CA VAL A 119 27.01 9.10 7.35
C VAL A 119 27.17 8.50 5.96
N GLN A 120 27.23 7.16 5.86
CA GLN A 120 27.49 6.45 4.59
C GLN A 120 28.77 6.91 3.84
N GLY A 121 29.76 7.45 4.54
CA GLY A 121 30.97 7.99 3.91
C GLY A 121 30.84 9.43 3.43
N GLU A 122 29.69 10.08 3.66
CA GLU A 122 29.48 11.50 3.40
C GLU A 122 29.54 12.32 4.68
N ARG A 123 30.12 13.54 4.59
CA ARG A 123 30.24 14.45 5.72
C ARG A 123 28.98 15.30 5.88
N TRP A 124 28.27 15.15 6.99
CA TRP A 124 27.04 15.86 7.31
C TRP A 124 27.28 16.90 8.42
N PRO A 125 27.18 18.22 8.12
CA PRO A 125 27.41 19.27 9.10
C PRO A 125 26.38 19.23 10.23
N LEU A 126 26.86 19.42 11.46
CA LEU A 126 26.03 19.46 12.66
C LEU A 126 25.53 20.88 12.94
N HIS A 127 24.26 20.97 13.30
CA HIS A 127 23.61 22.19 13.76
C HIS A 127 23.07 21.96 15.17
N ARG A 128 23.30 22.91 16.09
CA ARG A 128 23.02 22.74 17.51
C ARG A 128 21.97 23.74 17.99
N LYS A 129 21.11 23.29 18.91
CA LYS A 129 20.23 24.17 19.69
C LYS A 129 20.00 23.62 21.09
N ARG A 130 19.90 24.51 22.08
CA ARG A 130 19.48 24.21 23.45
C ARG A 130 17.95 24.23 23.57
N PHE A 131 17.40 23.26 24.28
CA PHE A 131 15.99 23.16 24.62
C PHE A 131 15.83 23.07 26.14
N GLU A 132 14.82 23.75 26.68
CA GLU A 132 14.38 23.55 28.06
C GLU A 132 13.62 22.23 28.20
N ALA A 133 13.45 21.76 29.44
CA ALA A 133 12.60 20.62 29.74
C ALA A 133 11.17 20.81 29.17
N GLY A 134 10.58 19.75 28.64
CA GLY A 134 9.24 19.75 28.06
C GLY A 134 9.23 19.36 26.58
N LYS A 135 8.35 20.00 25.80
CA LYS A 135 8.08 19.61 24.41
C LYS A 135 9.17 20.07 23.45
N VAL A 136 9.61 19.15 22.60
CA VAL A 136 10.52 19.38 21.48
C VAL A 136 9.80 19.04 20.18
N GLY A 137 9.88 19.95 19.21
CA GLY A 137 9.38 19.75 17.86
C GLY A 137 10.49 19.88 16.83
N LEU A 138 10.69 18.88 15.97
CA LEU A 138 11.56 18.97 14.79
C LEU A 138 10.71 18.84 13.51
N GLY A 139 11.24 19.39 12.42
CA GLY A 139 10.45 19.64 11.21
C GLY A 139 10.64 18.58 10.16
N VAL A 140 9.90 18.73 9.06
CA VAL A 140 10.02 17.84 7.88
C VAL A 140 11.45 17.78 7.34
N ASN A 141 11.82 16.65 6.73
CA ASN A 141 13.16 16.46 6.16
C ASN A 141 13.49 17.51 5.10
N ALA A 142 12.59 17.71 4.15
CA ALA A 142 12.74 18.66 3.06
C ALA A 142 11.36 19.04 2.51
N LEU A 143 11.28 20.14 1.77
CA LEU A 143 10.07 20.47 1.02
C LEU A 143 10.05 19.79 -0.37
N ASP A 144 11.07 19.05 -0.80
CA ASP A 144 11.08 18.30 -2.06
C ASP A 144 11.88 16.98 -1.97
N ARG A 145 11.88 16.18 -3.05
CA ARG A 145 12.63 14.91 -3.16
C ARG A 145 14.07 15.12 -3.67
N ALA A 146 14.77 16.18 -3.26
CA ALA A 146 16.20 16.29 -3.59
C ALA A 146 16.97 15.11 -2.96
N VAL A 147 18.03 14.66 -3.64
CA VAL A 147 18.59 13.30 -3.61
C VAL A 147 19.18 12.84 -2.26
N ALA A 148 19.24 13.70 -1.24
CA ALA A 148 19.82 13.35 0.05
C ALA A 148 18.77 13.18 1.16
N GLU A 149 18.92 12.04 1.82
CA GLU A 149 17.92 11.29 2.56
C GLU A 149 17.98 11.65 4.04
N HIS A 150 16.89 12.17 4.65
CA HIS A 150 16.68 12.36 6.10
C HIS A 150 17.75 13.17 6.91
N TYR A 151 17.33 13.82 8.00
CA TYR A 151 18.27 14.35 9.00
C TYR A 151 18.46 13.33 10.12
N VAL A 152 19.63 13.37 10.77
CA VAL A 152 19.94 12.64 12.00
C VAL A 152 19.80 13.61 13.17
N ALA A 153 19.03 13.23 14.20
CA ALA A 153 18.88 14.02 15.42
C ALA A 153 19.47 13.27 16.62
N LEU A 154 20.39 13.93 17.33
CA LEU A 154 21.01 13.45 18.56
C LEU A 154 20.59 14.30 19.75
N PHE A 155 20.24 13.65 20.85
CA PHE A 155 19.78 14.29 22.08
C PHE A 155 20.73 13.96 23.22
N ARG A 156 21.15 14.98 23.97
CA ARG A 156 21.95 14.84 25.18
C ARG A 156 21.52 15.84 26.24
N ALA A 157 21.55 15.45 27.51
CA ALA A 157 21.32 16.39 28.59
C ALA A 157 22.41 17.47 28.61
N GLU A 158 22.04 18.70 28.93
CA GLU A 158 23.00 19.81 29.01
C GLU A 158 24.05 19.60 30.11
N ASP A 159 23.65 18.96 31.22
CA ASP A 159 24.48 18.64 32.38
C ASP A 159 25.30 17.35 32.22
N GLY A 160 25.16 16.63 31.10
CA GLY A 160 25.80 15.34 30.85
C GLY A 160 25.15 14.15 31.57
N GLY A 161 24.03 14.35 32.27
CA GLY A 161 23.28 13.29 32.91
C GLY A 161 22.44 12.45 31.93
N PRO A 162 21.74 11.41 32.44
CA PRO A 162 20.80 10.63 31.63
C PRO A 162 19.61 11.52 31.22
N LEU A 163 19.23 11.45 29.94
CA LEU A 163 18.08 12.14 29.39
C LEU A 163 16.93 11.14 29.18
N SER A 164 15.73 11.49 29.62
CA SER A 164 14.52 10.76 29.21
C SER A 164 13.95 11.41 27.95
N LEU A 165 13.70 10.60 26.92
CA LEU A 165 13.10 11.06 25.66
C LEU A 165 11.86 10.21 25.37
N GLN A 166 10.69 10.83 25.43
CA GLN A 166 9.45 10.20 25.01
C GLN A 166 9.03 10.74 23.64
N VAL A 167 9.19 9.94 22.60
CA VAL A 167 8.67 10.27 21.27
C VAL A 167 7.15 10.14 21.30
N ARG A 168 6.46 11.24 20.97
CA ARG A 168 4.99 11.32 20.89
C ARG A 168 4.48 11.15 19.48
N ARG A 169 5.29 11.54 18.48
CA ARG A 169 4.98 11.37 17.06
C ARG A 169 6.27 11.40 16.22
N PRO A 170 6.40 10.55 15.20
CA PRO A 170 5.48 9.46 14.84
C PRO A 170 5.84 8.14 15.55
N ASP A 171 4.86 7.26 15.69
CA ASP A 171 4.92 6.07 16.55
C ASP A 171 5.91 4.98 16.10
N ARG A 172 6.56 5.16 14.94
CA ARG A 172 7.50 4.18 14.33
C ARG A 172 8.98 4.55 14.49
N TRP A 173 9.31 5.61 15.22
CA TRP A 173 10.71 5.99 15.43
C TRP A 173 11.29 5.22 16.61
N GLN A 174 12.51 4.76 16.47
CA GLN A 174 13.24 4.09 17.54
C GLN A 174 14.35 4.97 18.09
N THR A 175 14.62 4.85 19.38
CA THR A 175 15.75 5.49 20.06
C THR A 175 16.85 4.46 20.28
N VAL A 176 18.07 4.76 19.87
CA VAL A 176 19.26 3.95 20.14
C VAL A 176 20.38 4.83 20.71
N GLN A 177 21.43 4.22 21.24
CA GLN A 177 22.64 4.96 21.60
C GLN A 177 23.47 5.24 20.35
N ALA A 178 23.93 6.48 20.21
CA ALA A 178 24.77 6.90 19.11
C ALA A 178 26.20 6.42 19.31
N THR A 179 26.67 5.50 18.47
CA THR A 179 28.07 5.03 18.44
C THR A 179 28.54 4.87 17.00
N GLU A 180 29.84 4.81 16.77
CA GLU A 180 30.36 4.43 15.45
C GLU A 180 29.80 3.06 15.04
N GLY A 181 29.42 2.93 13.78
CA GLY A 181 28.81 1.73 13.20
C GLY A 181 27.29 1.63 13.37
N VAL A 182 26.66 2.42 14.26
CA VAL A 182 25.20 2.43 14.38
C VAL A 182 24.56 2.98 13.10
N SER A 183 23.40 2.45 12.71
CA SER A 183 22.67 2.98 11.56
C SER A 183 21.92 4.26 11.92
N ALA A 184 21.89 5.23 11.01
CA ALA A 184 21.07 6.44 11.10
C ALA A 184 19.56 6.15 10.90
N THR A 185 19.22 5.04 10.25
CA THR A 185 17.84 4.62 9.98
C THR A 185 17.51 3.26 10.59
N LEU A 186 16.22 3.02 10.82
CA LEU A 186 15.73 1.81 11.47
C LEU A 186 15.77 0.57 10.57
N ASP A 187 15.36 0.72 9.32
CA ASP A 187 15.01 -0.34 8.35
C ASP A 187 16.04 -0.49 7.21
N ALA A 188 17.12 0.27 7.27
CA ALA A 188 18.17 0.25 6.27
C ALA A 188 19.54 0.49 6.92
N LEU A 189 20.58 -0.11 6.35
CA LEU A 189 21.95 0.08 6.81
C LEU A 189 22.50 1.41 6.28
N VAL A 190 22.47 2.43 7.13
CA VAL A 190 22.99 3.79 6.89
C VAL A 190 24.01 4.10 7.99
N PRO A 191 25.20 3.48 7.98
CA PRO A 191 26.11 3.51 9.11
C PRO A 191 26.67 4.92 9.34
N ILE A 192 26.67 5.35 10.59
CA ILE A 192 27.44 6.48 11.09
C ILE A 192 28.88 5.99 11.28
N ARG A 193 29.76 6.33 10.34
CA ARG A 193 31.16 5.87 10.31
C ARG A 193 32.06 6.63 11.29
N GLN A 194 31.75 7.90 11.53
CA GLN A 194 32.47 8.73 12.48
C GLN A 194 31.48 9.61 13.24
N ILE A 195 31.66 9.67 14.56
CA ILE A 195 30.88 10.51 15.47
C ILE A 195 31.83 11.33 16.35
N PRO A 196 31.60 12.65 16.51
CA PRO A 196 32.38 13.46 17.45
C PRO A 196 32.33 12.88 18.87
N ALA A 197 33.46 12.92 19.58
CA ALA A 197 33.59 12.28 20.89
C ALA A 197 32.53 12.74 21.91
N HIS A 198 32.11 14.00 21.87
CA HIS A 198 31.07 14.55 22.76
C HIS A 198 29.64 14.10 22.40
N LEU A 199 29.44 13.50 21.22
CA LEU A 199 28.16 12.97 20.76
C LEU A 199 28.05 11.47 20.95
N SER A 200 29.16 10.76 21.14
CA SER A 200 29.15 9.33 21.46
C SER A 200 28.35 9.07 22.74
N GLY A 201 27.42 8.11 22.69
CA GLY A 201 26.49 7.78 23.77
C GLY A 201 25.22 8.65 23.85
N SER A 202 25.07 9.67 22.98
CA SER A 202 23.82 10.44 22.89
C SER A 202 22.66 9.56 22.45
N ILE A 203 21.42 10.00 22.70
CA ILE A 203 20.24 9.33 22.15
C ILE A 203 20.13 9.70 20.67
N LEU A 204 20.24 8.70 19.79
CA LEU A 204 20.00 8.80 18.35
C LEU A 204 18.56 8.39 18.05
N LEU A 205 17.86 9.22 17.28
CA LEU A 205 16.57 8.86 16.70
C LEU A 205 16.74 8.21 15.33
N GLN A 206 16.29 6.96 15.20
CA GLN A 206 16.25 6.22 13.95
C GLN A 206 14.87 6.33 13.29
N VAL A 207 14.86 6.88 12.08
CA VAL A 207 13.69 6.96 11.22
C VAL A 207 13.64 5.72 10.31
N PRO A 208 12.47 5.13 10.03
CA PRO A 208 12.35 4.22 8.90
C PRO A 208 12.70 4.97 7.61
N ARG A 209 13.77 4.56 6.92
CA ARG A 209 14.25 5.12 5.66
C ARG A 209 13.16 5.11 4.60
N GLU A 210 12.24 4.15 4.61
CA GLU A 210 11.06 4.15 3.73
C GLU A 210 10.17 5.41 3.91
N LEU A 211 10.10 5.95 5.13
CA LEU A 211 9.35 7.16 5.45
C LEU A 211 10.09 8.46 5.11
N ARG A 212 11.34 8.41 4.62
CA ARG A 212 12.15 9.60 4.31
C ARG A 212 11.47 10.56 3.33
N HIS A 213 10.63 10.03 2.44
CA HIS A 213 9.87 10.78 1.46
C HIS A 213 8.41 11.03 1.87
N ALA A 214 7.92 10.46 2.97
CA ALA A 214 6.57 10.73 3.49
C ALA A 214 6.35 12.22 3.79
N THR A 215 7.45 12.93 3.99
CA THR A 215 7.45 14.39 4.15
C THR A 215 8.12 15.12 3.00
N ALA A 216 8.27 14.54 1.79
CA ALA A 216 8.81 15.26 0.64
C ALA A 216 7.68 15.94 -0.15
N LEU A 217 7.53 17.25 0.06
CA LEU A 217 6.24 17.93 -0.05
C LEU A 217 5.90 18.46 -1.44
N ALA A 218 6.90 18.81 -2.23
CA ALA A 218 6.75 19.36 -3.56
C ALA A 218 6.61 18.22 -4.59
N ARG A 219 7.68 17.44 -4.80
CA ARG A 219 7.69 16.44 -5.87
C ARG A 219 6.69 15.29 -5.69
N GLY A 220 6.19 15.04 -4.48
CA GLY A 220 5.15 14.02 -4.23
C GLY A 220 3.73 14.56 -4.34
N ARG A 221 3.47 15.80 -3.87
CA ARG A 221 2.10 16.28 -3.68
C ARG A 221 1.58 16.98 -4.92
N ILE A 222 0.87 16.23 -5.76
CA ILE A 222 0.16 16.78 -6.91
C ILE A 222 -1.24 17.23 -6.47
N TRP A 223 -1.48 18.55 -6.48
CA TRP A 223 -2.78 19.13 -6.09
C TRP A 223 -3.86 19.00 -7.17
N LYS A 224 -3.55 18.40 -8.32
CA LYS A 224 -4.51 18.10 -9.40
C LYS A 224 -4.40 16.69 -9.91
N THR A 225 -5.51 16.16 -10.42
CA THR A 225 -5.52 14.95 -11.24
C THR A 225 -5.82 15.32 -12.68
N HIS A 226 -5.19 14.62 -13.63
CA HIS A 226 -5.48 14.74 -15.06
C HIS A 226 -6.69 13.91 -15.48
N VAL A 227 -7.20 13.08 -14.58
CA VAL A 227 -8.35 12.19 -14.80
C VAL A 227 -9.37 12.41 -13.68
N ALA A 228 -9.86 13.65 -13.58
CA ALA A 228 -10.90 14.01 -12.62
C ALA A 228 -12.15 13.14 -12.81
N SER A 229 -12.82 12.82 -11.72
CA SER A 229 -14.06 12.04 -11.74
C SER A 229 -15.16 12.75 -12.54
N SER A 230 -16.07 11.95 -13.10
CA SER A 230 -17.25 12.43 -13.83
C SER A 230 -18.44 11.54 -13.51
N GLN A 231 -19.60 11.82 -14.10
CA GLN A 231 -20.76 10.93 -14.02
C GLN A 231 -20.47 9.55 -14.62
N THR A 232 -19.67 9.50 -15.70
CA THR A 232 -19.33 8.25 -16.38
C THR A 232 -18.47 7.35 -15.49
N PRO A 233 -18.81 6.06 -15.30
CA PRO A 233 -18.03 5.11 -14.52
C PRO A 233 -16.64 4.88 -15.11
N ASP A 234 -15.62 5.02 -14.26
CA ASP A 234 -14.23 4.69 -14.56
C ASP A 234 -13.55 3.98 -13.37
N GLN A 235 -12.24 3.70 -13.50
CA GLN A 235 -11.47 2.93 -12.51
C GLN A 235 -12.17 1.65 -12.06
N VAL A 236 -12.70 0.93 -13.05
CA VAL A 236 -13.39 -0.33 -12.85
C VAL A 236 -12.36 -1.38 -12.45
N ALA A 237 -12.65 -2.11 -11.38
CA ALA A 237 -11.90 -3.28 -10.98
C ALA A 237 -12.86 -4.41 -10.63
N ILE A 238 -12.49 -5.62 -11.04
CA ILE A 238 -13.23 -6.85 -10.73
C ILE A 238 -12.38 -7.68 -9.77
N SER A 239 -12.99 -8.26 -8.75
CA SER A 239 -12.35 -9.19 -7.82
C SER A 239 -13.28 -10.39 -7.58
N PHE A 240 -12.75 -11.42 -6.94
CA PHE A 240 -13.56 -12.57 -6.55
C PHE A 240 -14.41 -12.30 -5.32
N GLY A 241 -15.61 -12.87 -5.31
CA GLY A 241 -16.34 -13.14 -4.09
C GLY A 241 -15.91 -14.47 -3.45
N PRO A 242 -16.76 -15.10 -2.61
CA PRO A 242 -16.44 -16.34 -1.93
C PRO A 242 -16.17 -17.54 -2.85
N ASN A 243 -16.82 -17.61 -4.02
CA ASN A 243 -16.58 -18.65 -5.02
C ASN A 243 -16.22 -18.01 -6.37
N PRO A 244 -14.94 -18.02 -6.80
CA PRO A 244 -14.52 -17.41 -8.06
C PRO A 244 -15.26 -17.88 -9.33
N ALA A 245 -15.88 -19.06 -9.32
CA ALA A 245 -16.66 -19.59 -10.43
C ALA A 245 -18.09 -19.01 -10.50
N ARG A 246 -18.59 -18.43 -9.40
CA ARG A 246 -20.01 -18.04 -9.25
C ARG A 246 -20.22 -16.65 -8.67
N ASP A 247 -19.19 -16.04 -8.09
CA ASP A 247 -19.24 -14.79 -7.36
C ASP A 247 -18.13 -13.84 -7.84
N LEU A 248 -18.54 -12.71 -8.42
CA LEU A 248 -17.64 -11.62 -8.79
C LEU A 248 -18.09 -10.32 -8.10
N VAL A 249 -17.13 -9.45 -7.83
CA VAL A 249 -17.36 -8.14 -7.22
C VAL A 249 -16.79 -7.07 -8.13
N TRP A 250 -17.62 -6.10 -8.51
CA TRP A 250 -17.22 -4.93 -9.26
C TRP A 250 -17.08 -3.76 -8.34
N THR A 251 -16.02 -2.99 -8.52
CA THR A 251 -15.87 -1.67 -7.92
C THR A 251 -15.56 -0.65 -9.01
N TRP A 252 -16.03 0.58 -8.85
CA TRP A 252 -15.74 1.66 -9.79
C TRP A 252 -15.84 3.04 -9.13
N ARG A 253 -15.42 4.07 -9.87
CA ARG A 253 -15.45 5.47 -9.45
C ARG A 253 -16.42 6.28 -10.30
N THR A 254 -17.07 7.26 -9.66
CA THR A 254 -17.78 8.37 -10.29
C THR A 254 -17.57 9.65 -9.49
N GLU A 255 -18.11 10.76 -9.97
CA GLU A 255 -18.23 12.00 -9.21
C GLU A 255 -19.17 11.84 -7.99
N PRO A 256 -19.03 12.68 -6.94
CA PRO A 256 -19.78 12.56 -5.69
C PRO A 256 -21.31 12.51 -5.79
N GLY A 257 -21.88 13.17 -6.81
CA GLY A 257 -23.32 13.32 -7.01
C GLY A 257 -24.05 12.05 -7.47
N VAL A 258 -23.33 11.07 -8.03
CA VAL A 258 -23.91 9.84 -8.59
C VAL A 258 -24.23 8.85 -7.48
N THR A 259 -25.39 8.95 -6.83
CA THR A 259 -25.73 8.07 -5.69
C THR A 259 -26.25 6.70 -6.09
N SER A 260 -26.79 6.57 -7.31
CA SER A 260 -27.25 5.28 -7.84
C SER A 260 -26.09 4.31 -7.99
N THR A 261 -26.23 3.12 -7.42
CA THR A 261 -25.24 2.04 -7.54
C THR A 261 -25.94 0.79 -8.05
N ALA A 262 -25.76 0.52 -9.34
CA ALA A 262 -26.30 -0.67 -9.97
C ALA A 262 -25.39 -1.15 -11.11
N LEU A 263 -25.41 -2.47 -11.30
CA LEU A 263 -24.79 -3.16 -12.42
C LEU A 263 -25.88 -3.97 -13.11
N ARG A 264 -25.86 -4.01 -14.44
CA ARG A 264 -26.66 -4.97 -15.21
C ARG A 264 -25.76 -5.94 -15.94
N LEU A 265 -26.18 -7.20 -16.02
CA LEU A 265 -25.43 -8.25 -16.69
C LEU A 265 -26.33 -9.29 -17.35
N ALA A 266 -25.79 -9.99 -18.34
CA ALA A 266 -26.40 -11.17 -18.96
C ALA A 266 -25.29 -12.03 -19.59
N PRO A 267 -25.56 -13.32 -19.88
CA PRO A 267 -24.69 -14.10 -20.75
C PRO A 267 -24.40 -13.35 -22.06
N ALA A 268 -23.14 -13.36 -22.48
CA ALA A 268 -22.66 -12.62 -23.63
C ALA A 268 -23.16 -13.23 -24.95
N SER A 269 -23.47 -12.37 -25.93
CA SER A 269 -23.67 -12.80 -27.32
C SER A 269 -22.39 -13.45 -27.87
N SER A 270 -22.50 -14.18 -28.99
CA SER A 270 -21.32 -14.74 -29.66
C SER A 270 -20.30 -13.70 -30.11
N ARG A 271 -20.70 -12.43 -30.25
CA ARG A 271 -19.81 -11.29 -30.57
C ARG A 271 -19.22 -10.62 -29.33
N GLY A 272 -19.77 -10.86 -28.14
CA GLY A 272 -19.32 -10.25 -26.89
C GLY A 272 -19.58 -8.74 -26.78
N ASP A 273 -20.45 -8.19 -27.63
CA ASP A 273 -20.78 -6.76 -27.70
C ASP A 273 -22.14 -6.41 -27.06
N GLY A 274 -22.84 -7.42 -26.53
CA GLY A 274 -24.14 -7.27 -25.91
C GLY A 274 -24.69 -8.59 -25.35
N PRO A 275 -25.90 -8.55 -24.75
CA PRO A 275 -26.53 -9.74 -24.17
C PRO A 275 -26.93 -10.74 -25.27
N ALA A 276 -26.77 -12.04 -25.00
CA ALA A 276 -27.27 -13.10 -25.89
C ALA A 276 -28.80 -13.08 -25.99
N ASP A 277 -29.48 -12.81 -24.86
CA ASP A 277 -30.91 -12.57 -24.78
C ASP A 277 -31.16 -11.26 -24.01
N PRO A 278 -31.71 -10.21 -24.65
CA PRO A 278 -32.06 -8.96 -23.98
C PRO A 278 -33.03 -9.12 -22.80
N ASN A 279 -33.84 -10.19 -22.76
CA ASN A 279 -34.77 -10.45 -21.66
C ASN A 279 -34.10 -11.12 -20.45
N ALA A 280 -32.88 -11.65 -20.63
CA ALA A 280 -32.10 -12.28 -19.57
C ALA A 280 -31.23 -11.29 -18.77
N VAL A 281 -31.34 -9.99 -19.04
CA VAL A 281 -30.57 -8.95 -18.35
C VAL A 281 -31.04 -8.83 -16.90
N ARG A 282 -30.15 -9.24 -15.99
CA ARG A 282 -30.32 -9.09 -14.54
C ARG A 282 -29.71 -7.75 -14.11
N GLN A 283 -30.45 -6.99 -13.32
CA GLN A 283 -29.93 -5.81 -12.63
C GLN A 283 -29.68 -6.14 -11.17
N VAL A 284 -28.52 -5.73 -10.66
CA VAL A 284 -28.09 -5.94 -9.27
C VAL A 284 -27.72 -4.59 -8.69
N SER A 285 -28.36 -4.23 -7.58
CA SER A 285 -28.02 -3.03 -6.81
C SER A 285 -26.81 -3.29 -5.91
N GLY A 286 -26.11 -2.22 -5.57
CA GLY A 286 -24.99 -2.28 -4.64
C GLY A 286 -24.90 -1.04 -3.77
N GLU A 287 -23.72 -0.80 -3.24
CA GLU A 287 -23.47 0.24 -2.26
C GLU A 287 -22.41 1.22 -2.76
N SER A 288 -22.45 2.44 -2.24
CA SER A 288 -21.39 3.40 -2.52
C SER A 288 -21.03 4.21 -1.29
N ARG A 289 -19.82 4.74 -1.30
CA ARG A 289 -19.32 5.65 -0.27
C ARG A 289 -18.57 6.81 -0.88
N LEU A 290 -18.61 7.95 -0.18
CA LEU A 290 -17.74 9.07 -0.50
C LEU A 290 -16.32 8.77 0.02
N VAL A 291 -15.34 9.01 -0.84
CA VAL A 291 -13.93 9.01 -0.48
C VAL A 291 -13.42 10.43 -0.63
N HIS A 292 -13.04 11.03 0.50
CA HIS A 292 -12.49 12.37 0.53
C HIS A 292 -10.98 12.35 0.35
N SER A 293 -10.52 13.21 -0.56
CA SER A 293 -9.12 13.50 -0.85
C SER A 293 -8.96 15.02 -0.99
N PRO A 294 -9.14 15.79 0.11
CA PRO A 294 -9.20 17.26 0.08
C PRO A 294 -7.90 17.94 -0.37
N ASP A 295 -6.83 17.16 -0.51
CA ASP A 295 -5.54 17.59 -1.07
C ASP A 295 -5.57 17.70 -2.60
N LEU A 296 -6.58 17.13 -3.26
CA LEU A 296 -6.79 17.14 -4.70
C LEU A 296 -7.83 18.21 -5.08
N LEU A 297 -7.38 19.41 -5.41
CA LEU A 297 -8.23 20.61 -5.45
C LEU A 297 -9.31 20.57 -6.54
N ASN A 298 -9.02 19.93 -7.68
CA ASN A 298 -9.97 19.82 -8.80
C ASN A 298 -10.90 18.61 -8.70
N ASP A 299 -10.69 17.72 -7.74
CA ASP A 299 -11.48 16.50 -7.54
C ASP A 299 -11.41 16.03 -6.07
N PRO A 300 -11.83 16.87 -5.11
CA PRO A 300 -11.52 16.71 -3.68
C PRO A 300 -12.31 15.59 -3.01
N ALA A 301 -13.32 15.06 -3.69
CA ALA A 301 -14.11 13.92 -3.25
C ALA A 301 -14.55 13.14 -4.47
N ILE A 302 -14.63 11.83 -4.31
CA ILE A 302 -15.22 10.92 -5.29
C ILE A 302 -16.20 9.99 -4.62
N ARG A 303 -16.99 9.32 -5.43
CA ARG A 303 -17.77 8.18 -4.98
C ARG A 303 -17.16 6.90 -5.49
N ARG A 304 -16.99 5.94 -4.58
CA ARG A 304 -16.61 4.55 -4.90
C ARG A 304 -17.84 3.69 -4.74
N HIS A 305 -18.14 2.94 -5.79
CA HIS A 305 -19.26 2.03 -5.89
C HIS A 305 -18.77 0.60 -5.79
N GLN A 306 -19.64 -0.27 -5.29
CA GLN A 306 -19.42 -1.70 -5.25
C GLN A 306 -20.71 -2.47 -5.52
N VAL A 307 -20.62 -3.54 -6.32
CA VAL A 307 -21.70 -4.52 -6.52
C VAL A 307 -21.10 -5.91 -6.48
N ARG A 308 -21.65 -6.78 -5.63
CA ARG A 308 -21.41 -8.22 -5.69
C ARG A 308 -22.50 -8.88 -6.52
N VAL A 309 -22.09 -9.74 -7.44
CA VAL A 309 -23.01 -10.59 -8.21
C VAL A 309 -22.64 -12.03 -7.93
N ASP A 310 -23.61 -12.75 -7.38
CA ASP A 310 -23.54 -14.17 -7.06
C ASP A 310 -24.37 -15.00 -8.06
N GLN A 311 -24.33 -16.33 -7.88
CA GLN A 311 -25.08 -17.29 -8.70
C GLN A 311 -24.80 -17.13 -10.20
N LEU A 312 -23.57 -16.76 -10.55
CA LEU A 312 -23.11 -16.79 -11.93
C LEU A 312 -22.88 -18.25 -12.34
N GLU A 313 -23.06 -18.52 -13.62
CA GLU A 313 -22.72 -19.82 -14.19
C GLU A 313 -21.20 -19.91 -14.36
N PRO A 314 -20.57 -21.02 -13.96
CA PRO A 314 -19.16 -21.27 -14.18
C PRO A 314 -18.78 -21.23 -15.67
N ALA A 315 -17.52 -20.89 -15.95
CA ALA A 315 -16.94 -20.92 -17.30
C ALA A 315 -17.77 -20.17 -18.37
N THR A 316 -18.46 -19.11 -17.97
CA THR A 316 -19.43 -18.39 -18.80
C THR A 316 -18.97 -16.96 -19.04
N SER A 317 -19.05 -16.52 -20.30
CA SER A 317 -18.80 -15.12 -20.65
C SER A 317 -20.08 -14.30 -20.39
N TYR A 318 -19.95 -13.24 -19.62
CA TYR A 318 -21.01 -12.28 -19.33
C TYR A 318 -20.66 -10.93 -19.92
N VAL A 319 -21.67 -10.25 -20.48
CA VAL A 319 -21.59 -8.80 -20.68
C VAL A 319 -22.13 -8.10 -19.44
N TYR A 320 -21.50 -7.00 -19.05
CA TYR A 320 -21.96 -6.16 -17.95
C TYR A 320 -21.86 -4.67 -18.29
N SER A 321 -22.65 -3.86 -17.60
CA SER A 321 -22.73 -2.42 -17.79
C SER A 321 -23.06 -1.75 -16.45
N LEU A 322 -22.43 -0.61 -16.19
CA LEU A 322 -22.46 0.07 -14.89
C LEU A 322 -23.36 1.30 -14.99
N ALA A 323 -24.17 1.56 -13.96
CA ALA A 323 -24.99 2.77 -13.92
C ALA A 323 -24.09 4.02 -13.95
N ASP A 324 -24.40 4.98 -14.81
CA ASP A 324 -23.59 6.19 -15.03
C ASP A 324 -24.10 7.44 -14.29
N GLY A 325 -25.07 7.25 -13.39
CA GLY A 325 -25.64 8.33 -12.59
C GLY A 325 -26.63 9.24 -13.30
N ALA A 326 -26.73 9.20 -14.63
CA ALA A 326 -27.87 9.78 -15.34
C ALA A 326 -29.12 8.94 -15.05
N SER A 327 -30.31 9.55 -15.10
CA SER A 327 -31.57 8.83 -14.89
C SER A 327 -31.74 7.72 -15.95
N GLY A 328 -31.48 6.47 -15.54
CA GLY A 328 -31.53 5.30 -16.43
C GLY A 328 -30.32 5.14 -17.37
N GLY A 329 -29.24 5.89 -17.18
CA GLY A 329 -28.03 5.80 -17.99
C GLY A 329 -27.10 4.66 -17.57
N TRP A 330 -26.35 4.16 -18.54
CA TRP A 330 -25.56 2.94 -18.44
C TRP A 330 -24.28 3.09 -19.27
N SER A 331 -23.15 2.67 -18.71
CA SER A 331 -21.89 2.59 -19.44
C SER A 331 -22.00 1.64 -20.64
N PRO A 332 -21.10 1.74 -21.64
CA PRO A 332 -20.96 0.71 -22.66
C PRO A 332 -20.84 -0.69 -22.06
N TRP A 333 -21.30 -1.69 -22.80
CA TRP A 333 -21.10 -3.09 -22.44
C TRP A 333 -19.61 -3.43 -22.42
N ARG A 334 -19.22 -4.21 -21.41
CA ARG A 334 -17.90 -4.83 -21.27
C ARG A 334 -18.10 -6.32 -21.03
N THR A 335 -17.07 -7.13 -21.31
CA THR A 335 -17.15 -8.58 -21.18
C THR A 335 -16.21 -9.09 -20.10
N ILE A 336 -16.68 -10.05 -19.31
CA ILE A 336 -15.92 -10.77 -18.29
C ILE A 336 -16.22 -12.27 -18.43
N ARG A 337 -15.30 -13.13 -18.02
CA ARG A 337 -15.52 -14.58 -17.97
C ARG A 337 -15.41 -15.05 -16.53
N THR A 338 -16.39 -15.82 -16.07
CA THR A 338 -16.35 -16.48 -14.77
C THR A 338 -15.38 -17.65 -14.77
N GLY A 339 -14.81 -17.96 -13.59
CA GLY A 339 -13.96 -19.12 -13.42
C GLY A 339 -14.72 -20.43 -13.69
N PRO A 340 -14.04 -21.50 -14.11
CA PRO A 340 -14.62 -22.84 -14.19
C PRO A 340 -14.77 -23.44 -12.78
N GLU A 341 -15.79 -24.28 -12.58
CA GLU A 341 -16.02 -24.96 -11.30
C GLU A 341 -15.00 -26.07 -11.06
N ARG A 342 -14.60 -26.78 -12.11
CA ARG A 342 -13.59 -27.84 -12.11
C ARG A 342 -12.76 -27.76 -13.40
N PRO A 343 -11.75 -26.87 -13.47
CA PRO A 343 -10.87 -26.81 -14.64
C PRO A 343 -9.99 -28.05 -14.74
N ASP A 344 -9.78 -28.53 -15.97
CA ASP A 344 -8.65 -29.43 -16.27
C ASP A 344 -7.34 -28.63 -16.42
N HIS A 345 -7.44 -27.33 -16.71
CA HIS A 345 -6.33 -26.41 -16.87
C HIS A 345 -6.73 -24.99 -16.46
N PHE A 346 -5.82 -24.24 -15.84
CA PHE A 346 -5.96 -22.81 -15.68
C PHE A 346 -4.61 -22.12 -15.54
N GLN A 347 -4.62 -20.81 -15.79
CA GLN A 347 -3.45 -19.95 -15.64
C GLN A 347 -3.83 -18.67 -14.87
N PHE A 348 -2.88 -18.10 -14.15
CA PHE A 348 -3.03 -16.76 -13.56
C PHE A 348 -1.74 -15.96 -13.63
N PHE A 349 -1.88 -14.63 -13.56
CA PHE A 349 -0.74 -13.73 -13.48
C PHE A 349 -0.32 -13.47 -12.05
N TYR A 350 0.98 -13.26 -11.88
CA TYR A 350 1.57 -12.74 -10.67
C TYR A 350 2.51 -11.59 -11.07
N LEU A 351 2.38 -10.46 -10.38
CA LEU A 351 3.29 -9.32 -10.51
C LEU A 351 3.55 -8.72 -9.12
N GLY A 352 4.73 -8.16 -8.89
CA GLY A 352 5.05 -7.35 -7.71
C GLY A 352 5.37 -5.91 -8.09
N ASP A 353 5.18 -4.98 -7.15
CA ASP A 353 5.77 -3.64 -7.16
C ASP A 353 5.56 -2.87 -8.46
N ALA A 354 4.30 -2.65 -8.82
CA ALA A 354 3.95 -1.72 -9.89
C ALA A 354 4.46 -0.32 -9.55
N GLN A 355 4.20 0.12 -8.31
CA GLN A 355 4.67 1.29 -7.55
C GLN A 355 4.78 2.63 -8.33
N CYS A 356 5.63 2.69 -9.35
CA CYS A 356 5.86 3.84 -10.21
C CYS A 356 6.29 3.43 -11.64
N GLY A 357 6.35 4.39 -12.56
CA GLY A 357 6.64 4.10 -13.98
C GLY A 357 5.43 3.48 -14.69
N PHE A 358 4.22 3.96 -14.37
CA PHE A 358 2.97 3.34 -14.83
C PHE A 358 2.81 3.31 -16.35
N GLU A 359 3.51 4.16 -17.10
CA GLU A 359 3.60 4.09 -18.55
C GLU A 359 4.19 2.76 -19.04
N GLY A 360 5.34 2.34 -18.49
CA GLY A 360 5.98 1.07 -18.84
C GLY A 360 5.23 -0.11 -18.23
N TRP A 361 4.84 0.01 -16.96
CA TRP A 361 4.05 -1.03 -16.29
C TRP A 361 2.72 -1.30 -17.00
N GLY A 362 1.99 -0.26 -17.44
CA GLY A 362 0.76 -0.44 -18.20
C GLY A 362 0.98 -1.16 -19.54
N ARG A 363 2.08 -0.87 -20.24
CA ARG A 363 2.47 -1.61 -21.45
C ARG A 363 2.80 -3.08 -21.16
N LEU A 364 3.48 -3.34 -20.04
CA LEU A 364 3.79 -4.70 -19.57
C LEU A 364 2.50 -5.48 -19.32
N LEU A 365 1.57 -4.90 -18.55
CA LEU A 365 0.28 -5.50 -18.21
C LEU A 365 -0.58 -5.77 -19.44
N ASP A 366 -0.71 -4.80 -20.35
CA ASP A 366 -1.42 -4.96 -21.61
C ASP A 366 -0.82 -6.07 -22.48
N THR A 367 0.52 -6.15 -22.51
CA THR A 367 1.24 -7.16 -23.29
C THR A 367 1.03 -8.56 -22.70
N ALA A 368 1.11 -8.70 -21.36
CA ALA A 368 0.83 -9.94 -20.67
C ALA A 368 -0.60 -10.42 -20.95
N HIS A 369 -1.59 -9.54 -20.77
CA HIS A 369 -3.00 -9.87 -21.00
C HIS A 369 -3.30 -10.29 -22.46
N LYS A 370 -2.66 -9.64 -23.44
CA LYS A 370 -2.82 -10.01 -24.86
C LYS A 370 -2.15 -11.35 -25.22
N ARG A 371 -1.00 -11.66 -24.60
CA ARG A 371 -0.24 -12.90 -24.89
C ARG A 371 -0.84 -14.13 -24.22
N HIS A 372 -1.52 -13.92 -23.10
CA HIS A 372 -2.10 -14.97 -22.26
C HIS A 372 -3.59 -14.68 -22.01
N PRO A 373 -4.44 -14.69 -23.06
CA PRO A 373 -5.86 -14.39 -22.94
C PRO A 373 -6.63 -15.42 -22.10
N GLU A 374 -6.04 -16.58 -21.81
CA GLU A 374 -6.60 -17.65 -20.97
C GLU A 374 -6.43 -17.42 -19.47
N ALA A 375 -5.65 -16.43 -19.04
CA ALA A 375 -5.46 -16.14 -17.63
C ALA A 375 -6.81 -15.84 -16.95
N GLY A 376 -7.09 -16.55 -15.84
CA GLY A 376 -8.36 -16.44 -15.13
C GLY A 376 -8.41 -15.29 -14.12
N PHE A 377 -7.26 -14.85 -13.62
CA PHE A 377 -7.11 -13.73 -12.70
C PHE A 377 -5.65 -13.25 -12.63
N MET A 378 -5.41 -12.19 -11.87
CA MET A 378 -4.08 -11.71 -11.52
C MET A 378 -3.93 -11.43 -10.03
N ILE A 379 -2.70 -11.58 -9.54
CA ILE A 379 -2.25 -11.20 -8.20
C ILE A 379 -1.22 -10.08 -8.32
N LEU A 380 -1.37 -9.03 -7.50
CA LEU A 380 -0.38 -7.97 -7.32
C LEU A 380 0.17 -8.01 -5.89
N ALA A 381 1.45 -8.32 -5.70
CA ALA A 381 2.06 -8.56 -4.37
C ALA A 381 2.49 -7.29 -3.62
N GLY A 382 1.60 -6.30 -3.51
CA GLY A 382 1.84 -5.07 -2.77
C GLY A 382 2.57 -3.98 -3.55
N ASP A 383 2.63 -2.79 -2.98
CA ASP A 383 3.18 -1.57 -3.58
C ASP A 383 2.57 -1.32 -4.97
N LEU A 384 1.24 -1.26 -4.99
CA LEU A 384 0.47 -0.94 -6.19
C LEU A 384 0.77 0.49 -6.63
N VAL A 385 1.02 1.39 -5.67
CA VAL A 385 1.32 2.80 -5.88
C VAL A 385 2.43 3.30 -4.97
N ASP A 386 3.23 4.28 -5.41
CA ASP A 386 4.33 4.87 -4.61
C ASP A 386 3.82 5.65 -3.37
N ARG A 387 2.56 6.10 -3.37
CA ARG A 387 1.96 6.83 -2.25
C ARG A 387 0.51 6.42 -2.05
N GLY A 388 0.30 5.48 -1.14
CA GLY A 388 -1.00 4.88 -0.84
C GLY A 388 -2.11 5.86 -0.50
N ASN A 389 -1.80 7.02 0.09
CA ASN A 389 -2.80 8.03 0.45
C ASN A 389 -2.83 9.27 -0.45
N GLU A 390 -2.04 9.28 -1.52
CA GLU A 390 -2.10 10.31 -2.56
C GLU A 390 -2.92 9.79 -3.75
N ARG A 391 -4.18 10.24 -3.83
CA ARG A 391 -5.15 9.72 -4.81
C ARG A 391 -4.69 9.79 -6.28
N THR A 392 -3.83 10.75 -6.63
CA THR A 392 -3.27 10.88 -7.99
C THR A 392 -2.47 9.66 -8.44
N ASN A 393 -1.81 8.94 -7.51
CA ASN A 393 -1.08 7.72 -7.85
C ASN A 393 -2.05 6.61 -8.27
N TRP A 394 -3.15 6.45 -7.53
CA TRP A 394 -4.22 5.51 -7.88
C TRP A 394 -4.92 5.88 -9.18
N ASP A 395 -5.13 7.18 -9.41
CA ASP A 395 -5.70 7.70 -10.65
C ASP A 395 -4.86 7.31 -11.88
N HIS A 396 -3.52 7.41 -11.78
CA HIS A 396 -2.61 6.94 -12.83
C HIS A 396 -2.56 5.41 -12.95
N PHE A 397 -2.53 4.69 -11.82
CA PHE A 397 -2.54 3.23 -11.79
C PHE A 397 -3.75 2.65 -12.52
N PHE A 398 -4.97 3.10 -12.17
CA PHE A 398 -6.19 2.68 -12.86
C PHE A 398 -6.28 3.16 -14.31
N LEU A 399 -5.75 4.34 -14.63
CA LEU A 399 -5.68 4.80 -16.01
C LEU A 399 -4.86 3.84 -16.88
N ARG A 400 -3.74 3.32 -16.33
CA ARG A 400 -2.80 2.45 -17.04
C ARG A 400 -3.22 0.98 -17.04
N ALA A 401 -4.13 0.58 -16.16
CA ALA A 401 -4.73 -0.76 -16.12
C ALA A 401 -6.09 -0.88 -16.82
N LYS A 402 -6.60 0.22 -17.40
CA LYS A 402 -7.88 0.26 -18.12
C LYS A 402 -7.85 -0.69 -19.32
N GLY A 403 -8.86 -1.55 -19.46
CA GLY A 403 -8.92 -2.59 -20.47
C GLY A 403 -8.51 -3.97 -19.95
N VAL A 404 -7.80 -4.01 -18.81
CA VAL A 404 -7.39 -5.25 -18.14
C VAL A 404 -8.17 -5.45 -16.83
N PHE A 405 -8.20 -4.45 -15.93
CA PHE A 405 -8.92 -4.60 -14.66
C PHE A 405 -10.46 -4.67 -14.79
N ASP A 406 -10.97 -4.26 -15.94
CA ASP A 406 -12.39 -4.34 -16.28
C ASP A 406 -12.76 -5.63 -17.05
N THR A 407 -11.80 -6.51 -17.29
CA THR A 407 -11.98 -7.77 -18.04
C THR A 407 -11.32 -8.98 -17.37
N LEU A 408 -10.44 -8.78 -16.38
CA LEU A 408 -9.71 -9.81 -15.65
C LEU A 408 -9.73 -9.53 -14.14
N PRO A 409 -10.17 -10.48 -13.29
CA PRO A 409 -10.19 -10.28 -11.85
C PRO A 409 -8.80 -10.01 -11.26
N LEU A 410 -8.72 -9.02 -10.37
CA LEU A 410 -7.54 -8.60 -9.62
C LEU A 410 -7.69 -8.97 -8.14
N MET A 411 -6.68 -9.67 -7.62
CA MET A 411 -6.55 -10.05 -6.21
C MET A 411 -5.27 -9.41 -5.63
N PRO A 412 -5.33 -8.17 -5.12
CA PRO A 412 -4.14 -7.42 -4.71
C PRO A 412 -3.77 -7.65 -3.24
N CYS A 413 -2.48 -7.76 -2.95
CA CYS A 413 -1.91 -7.65 -1.61
C CYS A 413 -1.59 -6.19 -1.29
N VAL A 414 -1.57 -5.85 -0.01
CA VAL A 414 -1.11 -4.54 0.48
C VAL A 414 0.42 -4.54 0.68
N GLY A 415 1.11 -3.49 0.26
CA GLY A 415 2.52 -3.23 0.53
C GLY A 415 2.75 -2.09 1.50
N ASN A 416 4.02 -1.75 1.79
CA ASN A 416 4.33 -0.67 2.74
C ASN A 416 3.97 0.70 2.19
N HIS A 417 3.98 0.87 0.86
CA HIS A 417 3.59 2.13 0.25
C HIS A 417 2.10 2.44 0.39
N GLU A 418 1.23 1.43 0.49
CA GLU A 418 -0.19 1.61 0.80
C GLU A 418 -0.42 2.17 2.21
N TYR A 419 0.48 1.89 3.16
CA TYR A 419 0.37 2.31 4.56
C TYR A 419 0.86 3.74 4.84
N LEU A 420 1.56 4.36 3.91
CA LEU A 420 2.19 5.67 4.09
C LEU A 420 1.15 6.72 4.48
N ASP A 421 1.46 7.52 5.50
CA ASP A 421 0.67 8.62 6.08
C ASP A 421 -0.57 8.23 6.89
N GLN A 422 -1.54 7.50 6.32
CA GLN A 422 -2.86 7.27 6.94
C GLN A 422 -3.28 5.78 6.94
N GLY A 423 -2.31 4.86 6.97
CA GLY A 423 -2.58 3.43 6.79
C GLY A 423 -3.19 3.14 5.41
N PRO A 424 -3.74 1.94 5.16
CA PRO A 424 -4.19 1.51 3.83
C PRO A 424 -5.58 2.07 3.47
N ARG A 425 -5.89 3.33 3.83
CA ARG A 425 -7.22 3.93 3.71
C ARG A 425 -7.76 3.96 2.28
N LEU A 426 -6.96 4.39 1.29
CA LEU A 426 -7.41 4.38 -0.12
C LEU A 426 -7.39 2.99 -0.74
N TYR A 427 -6.47 2.11 -0.32
CA TYR A 427 -6.48 0.70 -0.74
C TYR A 427 -7.80 0.03 -0.32
N THR A 428 -8.11 0.06 0.97
CA THR A 428 -9.39 -0.47 1.53
C THR A 428 -10.60 0.30 1.02
N SER A 429 -10.38 1.56 0.61
CA SER A 429 -11.13 2.45 -0.30
C SER A 429 -11.70 1.84 -1.58
N PHE A 430 -10.82 1.16 -2.30
CA PHE A 430 -10.96 0.91 -3.73
C PHE A 430 -11.22 -0.54 -4.06
N PHE A 431 -10.75 -1.45 -3.21
CA PHE A 431 -10.94 -2.88 -3.39
C PHE A 431 -11.97 -3.44 -2.40
N GLN A 432 -12.73 -4.39 -2.89
CA GLN A 432 -13.61 -5.25 -2.09
C GLN A 432 -13.17 -6.68 -2.34
N LEU A 433 -12.63 -7.32 -1.31
CA LEU A 433 -11.98 -8.63 -1.38
C LEU A 433 -12.72 -9.62 -0.48
N PRO A 434 -12.40 -10.93 -0.53
CA PRO A 434 -13.03 -11.91 0.35
C PRO A 434 -12.88 -11.52 1.83
N GLN A 435 -13.99 -11.65 2.57
CA GLN A 435 -14.09 -11.22 3.98
C GLN A 435 -13.92 -12.41 4.92
N ASN A 436 -12.90 -13.24 4.67
CA ASN A 436 -12.66 -14.50 5.37
C ASN A 436 -11.32 -14.53 6.12
N GLY A 437 -10.66 -13.38 6.28
CA GLY A 437 -9.48 -13.19 7.12
C GLY A 437 -9.75 -13.31 8.63
N PRO A 438 -8.70 -13.19 9.47
CA PRO A 438 -8.85 -13.17 10.92
C PRO A 438 -9.64 -11.94 11.38
N PRO A 439 -10.57 -12.08 12.33
CA PRO A 439 -11.47 -11.00 12.75
C PRO A 439 -10.76 -9.83 13.45
N GLU A 440 -9.54 -10.03 13.95
CA GLU A 440 -8.70 -8.98 14.56
C GLU A 440 -8.06 -8.04 13.54
N ILE A 441 -8.06 -8.42 12.26
CA ILE A 441 -7.47 -7.62 11.18
C ILE A 441 -8.59 -7.01 10.34
N ALA A 442 -8.39 -5.76 9.92
CA ALA A 442 -9.38 -5.06 9.12
C ALA A 442 -9.67 -5.80 7.80
N PRO A 443 -10.92 -5.75 7.31
CA PRO A 443 -11.32 -6.19 5.99
C PRO A 443 -10.35 -5.84 4.85
N ASN A 444 -10.32 -6.70 3.84
CA ASN A 444 -9.53 -6.55 2.61
C ASN A 444 -8.00 -6.69 2.75
N LEU A 445 -7.44 -6.87 3.95
CA LEU A 445 -5.98 -6.94 4.13
C LEU A 445 -5.44 -8.38 4.15
N VAL A 446 -6.20 -9.29 4.75
CA VAL A 446 -5.87 -10.71 4.87
C VAL A 446 -7.09 -11.51 4.43
N TYR A 447 -6.91 -12.42 3.48
CA TYR A 447 -8.01 -13.19 2.91
C TYR A 447 -7.50 -14.41 2.14
N SER A 448 -8.40 -15.34 1.80
CA SER A 448 -8.08 -16.47 0.92
C SER A 448 -9.17 -16.74 -0.10
N PHE A 449 -8.82 -17.45 -1.17
CA PHE A 449 -9.76 -17.93 -2.17
C PHE A 449 -9.22 -19.21 -2.82
N GLU A 450 -10.12 -20.00 -3.43
CA GLU A 450 -9.76 -21.18 -4.20
C GLU A 450 -10.18 -21.01 -5.66
N TYR A 451 -9.27 -21.30 -6.58
CA TYR A 451 -9.53 -21.29 -8.02
C TYR A 451 -9.05 -22.61 -8.60
N GLY A 452 -9.98 -23.42 -9.12
CA GLY A 452 -9.67 -24.80 -9.51
C GLY A 452 -9.18 -25.61 -8.31
N ASN A 453 -8.02 -26.26 -8.45
CA ASN A 453 -7.36 -27.00 -7.37
C ASN A 453 -6.21 -26.21 -6.70
N ALA A 454 -6.22 -24.87 -6.82
CA ALA A 454 -5.28 -24.00 -6.13
C ALA A 454 -5.95 -23.21 -5.00
N PHE A 455 -5.34 -23.26 -3.82
CA PHE A 455 -5.64 -22.39 -2.69
C PHE A 455 -4.64 -21.23 -2.67
N VAL A 456 -5.16 -20.01 -2.53
CA VAL A 456 -4.35 -18.80 -2.41
C VAL A 456 -4.72 -18.08 -1.12
N ALA A 457 -3.73 -17.82 -0.26
CA ALA A 457 -3.87 -16.92 0.89
C ALA A 457 -3.05 -15.64 0.68
N VAL A 458 -3.64 -14.50 1.03
CA VAL A 458 -2.99 -13.19 1.04
C VAL A 458 -2.85 -12.74 2.49
N LEU A 459 -1.63 -12.39 2.90
CA LEU A 459 -1.28 -11.94 4.25
C LEU A 459 -0.79 -10.49 4.22
N ASP A 460 -0.91 -9.80 5.35
CA ASP A 460 -0.41 -8.44 5.54
C ASP A 460 0.90 -8.46 6.35
N SER A 461 2.03 -8.40 5.62
CA SER A 461 3.36 -8.36 6.23
C SER A 461 3.66 -7.03 6.94
N ASN A 462 2.96 -5.93 6.63
CA ASN A 462 3.14 -4.67 7.35
C ASN A 462 2.69 -4.82 8.80
N LEU A 463 1.50 -5.40 9.01
CA LEU A 463 0.97 -5.66 10.35
C LEU A 463 1.86 -6.63 11.13
N ALA A 464 2.36 -7.67 10.46
CA ALA A 464 3.25 -8.65 11.08
C ALA A 464 4.61 -8.06 11.50
N LEU A 465 5.16 -7.13 10.72
CA LEU A 465 6.42 -6.44 11.04
C LEU A 465 6.27 -5.42 12.19
N VAL A 466 5.11 -4.77 12.33
CA VAL A 466 4.90 -3.79 13.41
C VAL A 466 4.54 -4.44 14.75
N ASP A 467 3.86 -5.59 14.74
CA ASP A 467 3.50 -6.32 15.95
C ASP A 467 3.53 -7.83 15.70
N ARG A 468 4.44 -8.52 16.40
CA ARG A 468 4.58 -9.98 16.34
C ARG A 468 3.30 -10.72 16.72
N ARG A 469 2.43 -10.15 17.57
CA ARG A 469 1.11 -10.73 17.86
C ARG A 469 0.26 -10.82 16.59
N LEU A 470 0.30 -9.80 15.72
CA LEU A 470 -0.42 -9.79 14.46
C LEU A 470 0.18 -10.80 13.46
N ALA A 471 1.49 -11.05 13.52
CA ALA A 471 2.12 -12.14 12.75
C ALA A 471 1.54 -13.51 13.16
N ARG A 472 1.44 -13.77 14.47
CA ARG A 472 0.90 -15.03 15.02
C ARG A 472 -0.59 -15.22 14.73
N ILE A 473 -1.41 -14.17 14.85
CA ILE A 473 -2.84 -14.23 14.49
C ILE A 473 -3.01 -14.66 13.01
N GLN A 474 -2.20 -14.10 12.11
CA GLN A 474 -2.23 -14.49 10.70
C GLN A 474 -1.74 -15.93 10.48
N ALA A 475 -0.72 -16.36 11.23
CA ALA A 475 -0.20 -17.73 11.17
C ALA A 475 -1.24 -18.76 11.62
N GLU A 476 -1.92 -18.51 12.74
CA GLU A 476 -2.99 -19.36 13.29
C GLU A 476 -4.19 -19.44 12.34
N TRP A 477 -4.59 -18.30 11.78
CA TRP A 477 -5.64 -18.25 10.77
C TRP A 477 -5.26 -19.05 9.52
N LEU A 478 -4.03 -18.89 9.02
CA LEU A 478 -3.55 -19.61 7.85
C LEU A 478 -3.47 -21.11 8.11
N ASP A 479 -2.97 -21.53 9.28
CA ASP A 479 -2.92 -22.94 9.69
C ASP A 479 -4.30 -23.58 9.66
N ALA A 480 -5.31 -22.86 10.18
CA ALA A 480 -6.70 -23.31 10.16
C ALA A 480 -7.31 -23.34 8.75
N ALA A 481 -6.95 -22.39 7.88
CA ALA A 481 -7.42 -22.36 6.50
C ALA A 481 -6.80 -23.50 5.67
N LEU A 482 -5.50 -23.72 5.79
CA LEU A 482 -4.77 -24.79 5.10
C LEU A 482 -5.16 -26.19 5.58
N THR A 483 -5.55 -26.34 6.85
CA THR A 483 -6.09 -27.62 7.35
C THR A 483 -7.45 -27.98 6.71
N LYS A 484 -8.21 -26.99 6.22
CA LYS A 484 -9.56 -27.19 5.66
C LYS A 484 -9.58 -27.37 4.15
N THR A 485 -8.58 -26.85 3.43
CA THR A 485 -8.55 -26.92 1.97
C THR A 485 -8.25 -28.34 1.48
N GLN A 486 -8.77 -28.67 0.30
CA GLN A 486 -8.41 -29.89 -0.44
C GLN A 486 -7.65 -29.56 -1.74
N ALA A 487 -7.20 -28.31 -1.89
CA ALA A 487 -6.41 -27.88 -3.03
C ALA A 487 -5.12 -28.69 -3.14
N ALA A 488 -4.74 -29.02 -4.37
CA ALA A 488 -3.49 -29.70 -4.66
C ALA A 488 -2.30 -28.72 -4.68
N TRP A 489 -2.57 -27.44 -4.96
CA TRP A 489 -1.57 -26.39 -5.03
C TRP A 489 -1.86 -25.29 -4.02
N THR A 490 -0.84 -24.87 -3.28
CA THR A 490 -0.97 -23.87 -2.23
C THR A 490 -0.03 -22.70 -2.47
N PHE A 491 -0.59 -21.50 -2.54
CA PHE A 491 0.13 -20.25 -2.71
C PHE A 491 -0.12 -19.32 -1.51
N VAL A 492 0.94 -18.70 -1.01
CA VAL A 492 0.84 -17.64 -0.01
C VAL A 492 1.43 -16.36 -0.58
N VAL A 493 0.72 -15.25 -0.47
CA VAL A 493 1.11 -13.96 -1.03
C VAL A 493 1.28 -12.95 0.10
N PHE A 494 2.42 -12.26 0.13
CA PHE A 494 2.63 -11.10 1.01
C PHE A 494 3.80 -10.26 0.54
N HIS A 495 3.79 -8.98 0.89
CA HIS A 495 4.68 -8.01 0.25
C HIS A 495 6.17 -8.15 0.59
N HIS A 496 6.53 -8.32 1.87
CA HIS A 496 7.93 -8.22 2.32
C HIS A 496 8.63 -9.59 2.25
N PRO A 497 9.77 -9.73 1.54
CA PRO A 497 10.44 -11.01 1.34
C PRO A 497 10.96 -11.61 2.65
N ILE A 498 10.78 -12.93 2.82
CA ILE A 498 11.47 -13.69 3.87
C ILE A 498 12.92 -13.92 3.44
N TYR A 499 13.10 -14.38 2.19
CA TYR A 499 14.40 -14.48 1.52
C TYR A 499 14.59 -13.28 0.60
N ALA A 500 15.23 -12.24 1.15
CA ALA A 500 15.40 -10.96 0.48
C ALA A 500 16.30 -11.05 -0.75
N SER A 501 15.95 -10.30 -1.80
CA SER A 501 16.83 -10.06 -2.92
C SER A 501 17.72 -8.83 -2.68
N HIS A 502 17.24 -7.88 -1.89
CA HIS A 502 18.02 -6.71 -1.46
C HIS A 502 19.11 -7.09 -0.43
N PRO A 503 20.32 -6.50 -0.50
CA PRO A 503 21.44 -6.80 0.40
C PRO A 503 21.16 -6.67 1.90
N SER A 504 20.32 -5.71 2.29
CA SER A 504 20.14 -5.30 3.70
C SER A 504 18.70 -5.38 4.23
N ARG A 505 17.75 -5.97 3.51
CA ARG A 505 16.31 -6.02 3.92
C ARG A 505 15.84 -7.41 4.33
N LEU A 506 16.65 -8.11 5.12
CA LEU A 506 16.24 -9.39 5.69
C LEU A 506 15.14 -9.18 6.73
N ASN A 507 14.07 -9.98 6.68
CA ASN A 507 12.95 -9.93 7.60
C ASN A 507 12.86 -11.23 8.45
N PRO A 508 13.85 -11.53 9.30
CA PRO A 508 13.92 -12.82 10.00
C PRO A 508 12.71 -13.05 10.91
N THR A 509 12.13 -11.99 11.46
CA THR A 509 10.96 -12.05 12.35
C THR A 509 9.70 -12.55 11.66
N LEU A 510 9.51 -12.28 10.36
CA LEU A 510 8.41 -12.86 9.58
C LEU A 510 8.58 -14.38 9.45
N GLY A 511 9.82 -14.81 9.20
CA GLY A 511 10.16 -16.22 9.05
C GLY A 511 9.90 -17.04 10.31
N GLU A 512 10.12 -16.48 11.50
CA GLU A 512 9.95 -17.19 12.77
C GLU A 512 8.52 -17.70 13.00
N ASP A 513 7.49 -16.91 12.65
CA ASP A 513 6.10 -17.26 12.92
C ASP A 513 5.39 -17.89 11.70
N TRP A 514 5.84 -17.61 10.46
CA TRP A 514 5.16 -18.06 9.24
C TRP A 514 5.75 -19.32 8.58
N ILE A 515 7.08 -19.47 8.54
CA ILE A 515 7.72 -20.66 7.94
C ILE A 515 7.23 -21.97 8.58
N PRO A 516 7.04 -22.08 9.92
CA PRO A 516 6.54 -23.31 10.51
C PRO A 516 5.18 -23.75 9.96
N VAL A 517 4.29 -22.80 9.62
CA VAL A 517 3.00 -23.09 8.99
C VAL A 517 3.19 -23.51 7.53
N PHE A 518 4.07 -22.82 6.79
CA PHE A 518 4.36 -23.13 5.40
C PHE A 518 4.95 -24.55 5.25
N ASP A 519 5.91 -24.89 6.11
CA ASP A 519 6.54 -26.21 6.13
C ASP A 519 5.58 -27.32 6.57
N LYS A 520 4.70 -27.04 7.56
CA LYS A 520 3.69 -28.00 8.05
C LYS A 520 2.70 -28.40 6.96
N HIS A 521 2.24 -27.44 6.16
CA HIS A 521 1.23 -27.65 5.13
C HIS A 521 1.79 -27.83 3.72
N HIS A 522 3.11 -27.81 3.58
CA HIS A 522 3.79 -27.92 2.28
C HIS A 522 3.28 -26.90 1.27
N VAL A 523 3.37 -25.61 1.63
CA VAL A 523 3.10 -24.50 0.70
C VAL A 523 4.03 -24.64 -0.51
N ASP A 524 3.50 -24.53 -1.73
CA ASP A 524 4.29 -24.70 -2.95
C ASP A 524 5.09 -23.44 -3.28
N PHE A 525 4.39 -22.31 -3.24
CA PHE A 525 4.95 -21.01 -3.59
C PHE A 525 4.58 -19.95 -2.57
N VAL A 526 5.58 -19.12 -2.24
CA VAL A 526 5.39 -17.85 -1.56
C VAL A 526 5.70 -16.72 -2.56
N LEU A 527 4.72 -15.89 -2.85
CA LEU A 527 4.76 -14.84 -3.89
C LEU A 527 4.87 -13.45 -3.23
N GLN A 528 5.91 -12.69 -3.54
CA GLN A 528 6.35 -11.52 -2.78
C GLN A 528 6.82 -10.34 -3.64
N GLY A 529 6.80 -9.15 -3.07
CA GLY A 529 7.25 -7.92 -3.72
C GLY A 529 8.44 -7.29 -2.99
N HIS A 530 8.36 -5.97 -2.83
CA HIS A 530 9.16 -5.06 -2.00
C HIS A 530 10.61 -4.86 -2.44
N ASP A 531 11.31 -5.97 -2.70
CA ASP A 531 12.66 -5.89 -3.23
C ASP A 531 12.56 -5.74 -4.74
N HIS A 532 13.03 -4.61 -5.22
CA HIS A 532 12.88 -4.19 -6.60
C HIS A 532 13.86 -4.89 -7.56
N ALA A 533 13.94 -6.21 -7.44
CA ALA A 533 14.72 -7.06 -8.29
C ALA A 533 14.17 -8.49 -8.18
N TYR A 534 14.11 -9.17 -9.32
CA TYR A 534 13.54 -10.50 -9.43
C TYR A 534 14.42 -11.54 -8.72
N LEU A 535 13.82 -12.42 -7.92
CA LEU A 535 14.53 -13.51 -7.26
C LEU A 535 13.61 -14.72 -7.14
N ARG A 536 14.12 -15.90 -7.46
CA ARG A 536 13.52 -17.20 -7.13
C ARG A 536 14.50 -18.02 -6.32
N THR A 537 14.06 -18.50 -5.17
CA THR A 537 14.88 -19.36 -4.33
C THR A 537 14.96 -20.78 -4.89
N TYR A 538 15.96 -21.53 -4.45
CA TYR A 538 15.83 -22.98 -4.37
C TYR A 538 14.61 -23.35 -3.51
N PRO A 539 14.04 -24.56 -3.60
CA PRO A 539 13.04 -24.98 -2.62
C PRO A 539 13.66 -24.97 -1.22
N MET A 540 12.94 -24.38 -0.26
CA MET A 540 13.39 -24.14 1.12
C MET A 540 12.49 -24.86 2.12
N ARG A 541 13.08 -25.42 3.17
CA ARG A 541 12.38 -25.96 4.35
C ARG A 541 13.23 -25.74 5.58
N GLY A 542 12.65 -25.28 6.69
CA GLY A 542 13.37 -25.01 7.93
C GLY A 542 14.56 -24.05 7.74
N ASN A 543 14.42 -23.04 6.87
CA ASN A 543 15.50 -22.13 6.46
C ASN A 543 16.71 -22.79 5.77
N GLN A 544 16.55 -23.98 5.21
CA GLN A 544 17.58 -24.67 4.46
C GLN A 544 17.11 -25.02 3.06
N ARG A 545 18.04 -24.97 2.09
CA ARG A 545 17.80 -25.51 0.75
C ARG A 545 17.53 -27.01 0.84
N VAL A 546 16.49 -27.47 0.16
CA VAL A 546 16.19 -28.90 -0.02
C VAL A 546 16.42 -29.33 -1.47
N ALA A 547 16.35 -30.64 -1.73
CA ALA A 547 16.75 -31.20 -3.01
C ALA A 547 15.73 -30.94 -4.13
N SER A 548 14.45 -30.83 -3.77
CA SER A 548 13.36 -30.64 -4.75
C SER A 548 12.13 -29.95 -4.15
N ASN A 549 11.26 -29.44 -5.02
CA ASN A 549 9.98 -28.86 -4.64
C ASN A 549 9.04 -29.84 -3.93
N ALA A 550 9.26 -31.15 -4.01
CA ALA A 550 8.48 -32.13 -3.24
C ALA A 550 8.83 -32.10 -1.74
N GLU A 551 9.91 -31.44 -1.34
CA GLU A 551 10.42 -31.40 0.03
C GLU A 551 10.28 -30.02 0.70
N GLY A 552 10.00 -28.96 -0.06
CA GLY A 552 9.98 -27.60 0.46
C GLY A 552 9.39 -26.57 -0.50
N THR A 553 9.27 -25.34 0.00
CA THR A 553 8.57 -24.21 -0.64
C THR A 553 9.51 -23.36 -1.50
N THR A 554 9.07 -22.93 -2.68
CA THR A 554 9.79 -21.94 -3.48
C THR A 554 9.30 -20.53 -3.16
N TYR A 555 10.21 -19.60 -2.90
CA TYR A 555 9.91 -18.20 -2.63
C TYR A 555 10.31 -17.37 -3.84
N VAL A 556 9.44 -16.45 -4.24
CA VAL A 556 9.64 -15.63 -5.43
C VAL A 556 9.37 -14.17 -5.14
N VAL A 557 10.33 -13.31 -5.44
CA VAL A 557 10.22 -11.86 -5.46
C VAL A 557 10.01 -11.39 -6.89
N SER A 558 8.95 -10.62 -7.13
CA SER A 558 8.65 -10.01 -8.43
C SER A 558 8.73 -8.50 -8.37
N VAL A 559 9.19 -7.88 -9.47
CA VAL A 559 9.13 -6.44 -9.71
C VAL A 559 8.65 -6.21 -11.14
N SER A 560 7.57 -5.45 -11.28
CA SER A 560 6.92 -5.14 -12.56
C SER A 560 6.99 -3.65 -12.93
N GLY A 561 7.26 -2.78 -11.96
CA GLY A 561 7.54 -1.37 -12.16
C GLY A 561 8.96 -1.09 -12.68
N GLU A 562 9.34 0.18 -12.69
CA GLU A 562 10.61 0.67 -13.28
C GLU A 562 11.66 1.13 -12.25
N LYS A 563 11.39 0.92 -10.96
CA LYS A 563 12.34 1.20 -9.88
C LYS A 563 13.07 -0.10 -9.56
N PHE A 564 14.39 -0.04 -9.43
CA PHE A 564 15.23 -1.23 -9.22
C PHE A 564 16.17 -1.06 -8.03
N CYS A 565 16.60 -2.19 -7.46
CA CYS A 565 17.72 -2.25 -6.52
C CYS A 565 18.77 -3.25 -7.01
N GLU A 566 19.99 -3.08 -6.50
CA GLU A 566 21.04 -4.09 -6.67
C GLU A 566 20.75 -5.32 -5.80
N GLN A 567 21.34 -6.44 -6.17
CA GLN A 567 21.25 -7.72 -5.48
C GLN A 567 22.65 -8.26 -5.20
N ASP A 568 22.80 -8.93 -4.06
CA ASP A 568 24.01 -9.69 -3.74
C ASP A 568 23.76 -11.21 -3.89
N PRO A 569 24.79 -12.01 -4.20
CA PRO A 569 24.67 -13.47 -4.19
C PRO A 569 24.25 -13.99 -2.81
N ARG A 570 23.34 -14.98 -2.79
CA ARG A 570 22.85 -15.64 -1.57
C ARG A 570 22.71 -17.13 -1.80
N ASP A 571 22.98 -17.94 -0.78
CA ASP A 571 22.95 -19.41 -0.87
C ASP A 571 21.55 -19.98 -1.18
N TYR A 572 20.50 -19.23 -0.84
CA TYR A 572 19.12 -19.60 -1.16
C TYR A 572 18.70 -19.22 -2.59
N THR A 573 19.44 -18.40 -3.31
CA THR A 573 19.06 -17.91 -4.65
C THR A 573 19.35 -18.96 -5.71
N GLU A 574 18.30 -19.42 -6.39
CA GLU A 574 18.46 -20.29 -7.57
C GLU A 574 18.55 -19.46 -8.86
N PHE A 575 17.75 -18.42 -8.96
CA PHE A 575 17.76 -17.52 -10.11
C PHE A 575 17.42 -16.09 -9.68
N SER A 576 18.05 -15.09 -10.27
CA SER A 576 17.76 -13.69 -9.98
C SER A 576 18.08 -12.77 -11.17
N LEU A 577 17.40 -11.63 -11.24
CA LEU A 577 17.64 -10.58 -12.24
C LEU A 577 17.47 -9.20 -11.58
N THR A 578 18.35 -8.28 -11.92
CA THR A 578 18.24 -6.85 -11.59
C THR A 578 17.91 -6.05 -12.85
N HIS A 579 17.34 -4.85 -12.68
CA HIS A 579 17.06 -3.91 -13.79
C HIS A 579 16.17 -4.46 -14.91
N VAL A 580 15.31 -5.42 -14.61
CA VAL A 580 14.36 -6.02 -15.54
C VAL A 580 12.98 -6.05 -14.90
N SER A 581 12.02 -5.33 -15.48
CA SER A 581 10.60 -5.46 -15.13
C SER A 581 10.08 -6.79 -15.64
N THR A 582 9.38 -7.52 -14.79
CA THR A 582 8.85 -8.85 -15.12
C THR A 582 7.36 -8.98 -14.77
N TYR A 583 6.67 -9.85 -15.51
CA TYR A 583 5.41 -10.46 -15.07
C TYR A 583 5.56 -11.97 -15.10
N GLN A 584 4.78 -12.67 -14.29
CA GLN A 584 4.84 -14.12 -14.18
C GLN A 584 3.53 -14.75 -14.61
N THR A 585 3.61 -15.91 -15.26
CA THR A 585 2.47 -16.81 -15.46
C THR A 585 2.67 -18.08 -14.65
N ILE A 586 1.62 -18.48 -13.94
CA ILE A 586 1.53 -19.77 -13.26
C ILE A 586 0.46 -20.56 -13.96
N ASP A 587 0.88 -21.63 -14.63
CA ASP A 587 0.04 -22.50 -15.45
C ASP A 587 -0.10 -23.86 -14.76
N ILE A 588 -1.34 -24.30 -14.51
CA ILE A 588 -1.63 -25.52 -13.78
C ILE A 588 -2.48 -26.44 -14.65
N GLU A 589 -1.94 -27.63 -14.89
CA GLU A 589 -2.64 -28.77 -15.49
C GLU A 589 -3.12 -29.68 -14.35
N VAL A 590 -4.44 -29.73 -14.14
CA VAL A 590 -5.07 -30.40 -13.00
C VAL A 590 -4.95 -31.93 -13.07
N PRO A 591 -5.29 -32.62 -14.18
CA PRO A 591 -5.23 -34.08 -14.24
C PRO A 591 -3.82 -34.63 -14.08
N SER A 592 -2.82 -33.91 -14.60
CA SER A 592 -1.43 -34.31 -14.51
C SER A 592 -0.75 -33.84 -13.23
N ASN A 593 -1.39 -33.03 -12.37
CA ASN A 593 -0.77 -32.39 -11.21
C ASN A 593 0.57 -31.72 -11.57
N ARG A 594 0.56 -30.96 -12.67
CA ARG A 594 1.73 -30.28 -13.21
C ARG A 594 1.54 -28.77 -13.14
N LEU A 595 2.50 -28.08 -12.54
CA LEU A 595 2.58 -26.64 -12.49
C LEU A 595 3.78 -26.17 -13.32
N THR A 596 3.58 -25.18 -14.18
CA THR A 596 4.67 -24.46 -14.84
C THR A 596 4.63 -22.99 -14.47
N TYR A 597 5.66 -22.55 -13.77
CA TYR A 597 5.94 -21.15 -13.48
C TYR A 597 6.86 -20.58 -14.56
N ARG A 598 6.56 -19.38 -15.05
CA ARG A 598 7.39 -18.64 -16.01
C ARG A 598 7.46 -17.17 -15.63
N ALA A 599 8.63 -16.57 -15.79
CA ALA A 599 8.80 -15.12 -15.74
C ALA A 599 9.10 -14.58 -17.15
N TRP A 600 8.52 -13.43 -17.46
CA TRP A 600 8.58 -12.77 -18.77
C TRP A 600 9.02 -11.33 -18.61
N ASN A 601 9.88 -10.83 -19.51
CA ASN A 601 10.23 -9.40 -19.55
C ASN A 601 9.24 -8.59 -20.42
N LEU A 602 9.50 -7.30 -20.62
CA LEU A 602 8.64 -6.40 -21.41
C LEU A 602 8.60 -6.76 -22.90
N GLU A 603 9.70 -7.30 -23.44
CA GLU A 603 9.80 -7.87 -24.78
C GLU A 603 9.04 -9.20 -24.89
N GLY A 604 8.62 -9.73 -23.74
CA GLY A 604 7.96 -11.01 -23.49
C GLY A 604 8.77 -12.21 -23.95
N GLN A 605 10.07 -12.13 -23.70
CA GLN A 605 10.97 -13.27 -23.66
C GLN A 605 10.79 -13.98 -22.31
N GLU A 606 10.76 -15.31 -22.32
CA GLU A 606 10.83 -16.11 -21.10
C GLU A 606 12.23 -15.96 -20.52
N VAL A 607 12.34 -15.38 -19.32
CA VAL A 607 13.63 -15.13 -18.64
C VAL A 607 13.91 -16.14 -17.55
N ASP A 608 12.87 -16.79 -17.01
CA ASP A 608 13.00 -17.84 -16.01
C ASP A 608 11.83 -18.83 -16.13
N ARG A 609 12.07 -20.09 -15.74
CA ARG A 609 11.10 -21.16 -15.79
C ARG A 609 11.35 -22.21 -14.72
N LEU A 610 10.26 -22.66 -14.08
CA LEU A 610 10.25 -23.79 -13.15
C LEU A 610 9.05 -24.70 -13.45
N VAL A 611 9.25 -26.01 -13.39
CA VAL A 611 8.20 -27.02 -13.56
C VAL A 611 8.16 -27.89 -12.31
N ILE A 612 6.99 -27.98 -11.68
CA ILE A 612 6.74 -28.87 -10.54
C ILE A 612 5.75 -29.94 -10.96
N GLN A 613 6.09 -31.19 -10.66
CA GLN A 613 5.28 -32.36 -10.92
C GLN A 613 4.99 -33.06 -9.60
N LYS A 614 3.74 -32.98 -9.11
CA LYS A 614 3.32 -33.76 -7.94
C LYS A 614 2.88 -35.16 -8.39
N ARG A 615 3.06 -36.16 -7.53
CA ARG A 615 2.51 -37.51 -7.77
C ARG A 615 0.99 -37.46 -7.63
N SER A 616 0.25 -38.14 -8.51
CA SER A 616 -1.19 -38.28 -8.36
C SER A 616 -1.52 -39.13 -7.11
N ALA A 617 -2.59 -38.78 -6.40
CA ALA A 617 -3.03 -39.52 -5.22
C ALA A 617 -3.43 -40.98 -5.53
N GLU A 618 -3.66 -41.32 -6.81
CA GLU A 618 -3.95 -42.68 -7.29
C GLU A 618 -2.71 -43.59 -7.40
N ALA A 619 -1.51 -43.09 -7.10
CA ALA A 619 -0.26 -43.83 -7.18
C ALA A 619 0.38 -44.18 -5.81
N LEU A 620 -0.40 -44.17 -4.73
CA LEU A 620 0.04 -44.57 -3.38
C LEU A 620 -0.80 -45.71 -2.79
#